data_AF-A0A2V2WSH6-F1
#
_entry.id   AF-A0A2V2WSH6-F1
#
_cell.length_a   1.000
_cell.length_b   1.000
_cell.length_c   1.000
_cell.angle_alpha   90.00
_cell.angle_beta   90.00
_cell.angle_gamma   90.00
#
_symmetry.space_group_name_H-M   'P 1'
#
loop_
_entity.id
_entity.type
_entity.pdbx_description
1 polymer ?
#
loop_
_entity_poly.entity_id
_entity_poly.type
_entity_poly.pdbx_seq_one_letter_code
_entity_poly.pdbx_strand_id
1 'polypeptide(L)'
;MSESKARCFRHTSIVALLALVGALNGLIRDLNHRLPSRGRGKKQQLSALQESIQTMVELRNHVISQAIHQRPRDVAPEIRLLVFEQLEKWILNYDEEFAENKYFRYFGMALYDKRPEIRAEALTMIQKCLVATPESGNRMFLFLQFFAGRLVEMCGDVNMRCAELAIRVMVLILRVYGEEAEGKEILDNEMIDRVLLTLFDERPSIRHEAGVLLRAFIDSRVPKDASNGVAYQKAAMELLCAFSATLRSQYGEVMPERYLIDALYNPLQELPPFLENYGSMLDFVLSDDALEVVVGLGFVAALLEKLRCKLYLGPLPKEDRRQGIVKKLPPNKQEVIDALVTSLSRDVGVLLDGVLEKHRGDVAILSGVSAVIAAMEFKAFTSLEQVARINALMTLMRKATAALPRCEEAHLNQITCAWLGFVVEDHPLKSAAKGQIQELLKQVLKQLSALQKGKKRSESQLEEKELFHVWGRMSILSSIVSLVDQWDLLKASILRYTNSSTSPELLRLILSTCMRCVLWQLKVEQEAADSLEAATTASQMIGEIGNVHLQKYGKWTRRDKLKNFTLLPVDGMVFSAISVALRCYTMSQMEQDVFLGNSVSCQVF
;
A
#
# COMPACT_ATOMS: atom_id res chain seq x y z
N MET A 1 25.34 -25.82 39.86
CA MET A 1 25.88 -24.76 38.97
C MET A 1 24.78 -24.00 38.23
N SER A 2 23.78 -24.69 37.68
CA SER A 2 22.63 -24.10 36.94
C SER A 2 21.77 -23.14 37.76
N GLU A 3 21.75 -23.27 39.09
CA GLU A 3 21.03 -22.38 39.99
C GLU A 3 21.90 -21.25 40.58
N SER A 4 23.17 -21.13 40.15
CA SER A 4 24.08 -20.11 40.68
C SER A 4 23.58 -18.69 40.41
N LYS A 5 23.86 -17.75 41.30
CA LYS A 5 23.61 -16.32 41.02
C LYS A 5 24.51 -15.79 39.89
N ALA A 6 25.67 -16.41 39.67
CA ALA A 6 26.60 -16.03 38.62
C ALA A 6 26.10 -16.47 37.24
N ARG A 7 25.92 -15.50 36.34
CA ARG A 7 25.44 -15.72 34.97
C ARG A 7 26.32 -16.72 34.20
N CYS A 8 27.65 -16.62 34.31
CA CYS A 8 28.58 -17.51 33.61
C CYS A 8 28.37 -18.98 33.98
N PHE A 9 28.19 -19.29 35.28
CA PHE A 9 27.92 -20.67 35.70
C PHE A 9 26.55 -21.15 35.24
N ARG A 10 25.50 -20.32 35.31
CA ARG A 10 24.18 -20.69 34.78
C ARG A 10 24.22 -20.97 33.29
N HIS A 11 24.82 -20.06 32.52
CA HIS A 11 24.94 -20.17 31.07
C HIS A 11 25.69 -21.45 30.66
N THR A 12 26.91 -21.65 31.15
CA THR A 12 27.72 -22.81 30.75
C THR A 12 27.09 -24.13 31.20
N SER A 13 26.51 -24.18 32.41
CA SER A 13 25.85 -25.39 32.87
C SER A 13 24.57 -25.69 32.08
N ILE A 14 23.79 -24.69 31.68
CA ILE A 14 22.60 -24.95 30.86
C ILE A 14 22.98 -25.49 29.47
N VAL A 15 24.05 -24.96 28.87
CA VAL A 15 24.56 -25.48 27.60
C VAL A 15 24.93 -26.96 27.73
N ALA A 16 25.65 -27.32 28.80
CA ALA A 16 26.02 -28.71 29.07
C ALA A 16 24.80 -29.63 29.30
N LEU A 17 23.82 -29.17 30.09
CA LEU A 17 22.59 -29.94 30.37
C LEU A 17 21.76 -30.15 29.10
N LEU A 18 21.58 -29.11 28.28
CA LEU A 18 20.83 -29.22 27.02
C LEU A 18 21.55 -30.14 26.02
N ALA A 19 22.89 -30.07 25.94
CA ALA A 19 23.68 -30.98 25.11
C ALA A 19 23.55 -32.45 25.56
N LEU A 20 23.56 -32.68 26.88
CA LEU A 20 23.34 -34.01 27.46
C LEU A 20 21.97 -34.58 27.10
N VAL A 21 20.90 -33.78 27.20
CA VAL A 21 19.55 -34.20 26.78
C VAL A 21 19.52 -34.53 25.29
N GLY A 22 20.14 -33.70 24.45
CA GLY A 22 20.23 -33.96 23.01
C GLY A 22 20.93 -35.29 22.69
N ALA A 23 22.04 -35.59 23.38
CA ALA A 23 22.75 -36.85 23.23
C ALA A 23 21.91 -38.05 23.70
N LEU A 24 21.20 -37.92 24.83
CA LEU A 24 20.31 -38.96 25.35
C LEU A 24 19.15 -39.23 24.38
N ASN A 25 18.54 -38.19 23.79
CA ASN A 25 17.49 -38.36 22.78
C ASN A 25 17.99 -39.15 21.56
N GLY A 26 19.18 -38.82 21.06
CA GLY A 26 19.80 -39.56 19.95
C GLY A 26 20.03 -41.03 20.29
N LEU A 27 20.59 -41.30 21.47
CA LEU A 27 20.86 -42.67 21.94
C LEU A 27 19.57 -43.48 22.14
N ILE A 28 18.54 -42.89 22.77
CA ILE A 28 17.24 -43.53 22.97
C ILE A 28 16.63 -43.92 21.62
N ARG A 29 16.64 -43.01 20.63
CA ARG A 29 16.17 -43.29 19.28
C ARG A 29 16.94 -44.43 18.62
N ASP A 30 18.27 -44.41 18.68
CA ASP A 30 19.12 -45.45 18.09
C ASP A 30 18.87 -46.82 18.72
N LEU A 31 18.64 -46.87 20.03
CA LEU A 31 18.31 -48.11 20.74
C LEU A 31 16.90 -48.60 20.41
N ASN A 32 15.92 -47.69 20.29
CA ASN A 32 14.57 -48.03 19.86
C ASN A 32 14.56 -48.65 18.46
N HIS A 33 15.37 -48.16 17.52
CA HIS A 33 15.50 -48.77 16.19
C HIS A 33 16.13 -50.17 16.21
N ARG A 34 16.90 -50.52 17.25
CA ARG A 34 17.49 -51.86 17.41
C ARG A 34 16.49 -52.87 18.00
N LEU A 35 15.31 -52.44 18.46
CA LEU A 35 14.26 -53.34 18.92
C LEU A 35 13.66 -54.10 17.71
N PRO A 36 13.69 -55.44 17.68
CA PRO A 36 13.14 -56.21 16.57
C PRO A 36 11.60 -56.10 16.49
N SER A 37 11.06 -55.89 15.29
CA SER A 37 9.64 -55.55 15.03
C SER A 37 8.65 -56.69 15.27
N ARG A 38 9.10 -57.96 15.24
CA ARG A 38 8.39 -59.18 15.69
C ARG A 38 9.24 -60.37 15.29
N GLY A 39 9.74 -61.14 16.26
CA GLY A 39 10.50 -62.36 16.01
C GLY A 39 10.81 -63.13 17.29
N ARG A 40 10.33 -64.38 17.38
CA ARG A 40 10.61 -65.29 18.49
C ARG A 40 12.10 -65.65 18.46
N GLY A 41 12.87 -65.25 19.47
CA GLY A 41 14.26 -65.70 19.58
C GLY A 41 15.07 -65.28 20.81
N LYS A 42 14.90 -64.08 21.38
CA LYS A 42 15.77 -63.61 22.49
C LYS A 42 15.08 -62.71 23.53
N LYS A 43 14.07 -63.24 24.21
CA LYS A 43 13.23 -62.49 25.18
C LYS A 43 14.04 -61.76 26.27
N GLN A 44 15.13 -62.35 26.73
CA GLN A 44 15.96 -61.81 27.82
C GLN A 44 16.91 -60.67 27.38
N GLN A 45 17.39 -60.69 26.13
CA GLN A 45 18.17 -59.57 25.57
C GLN A 45 17.26 -58.39 25.21
N LEU A 46 16.04 -58.69 24.74
CA LEU A 46 14.99 -57.69 24.51
C LEU A 46 14.60 -56.98 25.82
N SER A 47 14.37 -57.74 26.91
CA SER A 47 14.02 -57.14 28.19
C SER A 47 15.14 -56.26 28.74
N ALA A 48 16.40 -56.70 28.64
CA ALA A 48 17.55 -55.91 29.09
C ALA A 48 17.72 -54.61 28.28
N LEU A 49 17.50 -54.67 26.96
CA LEU A 49 17.56 -53.49 26.11
C LEU A 49 16.43 -52.49 26.44
N GLN A 50 15.23 -53.00 26.69
CA GLN A 50 14.07 -52.18 27.04
C GLN A 50 14.22 -51.54 28.44
N GLU A 51 14.78 -52.26 29.41
CA GLU A 51 15.14 -51.72 30.73
C GLU A 51 16.21 -50.62 30.60
N SER A 52 17.21 -50.83 29.75
CA SER A 52 18.24 -49.82 29.48
C SER A 52 17.67 -48.55 28.86
N ILE A 53 16.76 -48.67 27.88
CA ILE A 53 16.03 -47.54 27.28
C ILE A 53 15.24 -46.80 28.36
N GLN A 54 14.52 -47.53 29.22
CA GLN A 54 13.73 -46.95 30.30
C GLN A 54 14.59 -46.15 31.29
N THR A 55 15.75 -46.70 31.70
CA THR A 55 16.69 -45.98 32.58
C THR A 55 17.21 -44.70 31.92
N MET A 56 17.49 -44.72 30.61
CA MET A 56 17.93 -43.52 29.89
C MET A 56 16.83 -42.48 29.77
N VAL A 57 15.59 -42.90 29.53
CA VAL A 57 14.41 -42.03 29.51
C VAL A 57 14.23 -41.34 30.87
N GLU A 58 14.36 -42.08 31.97
CA GLU A 58 14.28 -41.54 33.34
C GLU A 58 15.39 -40.52 33.62
N LEU A 59 16.64 -40.86 33.29
CA LEU A 59 17.76 -39.94 33.43
C LEU A 59 17.55 -38.67 32.60
N ARG A 60 17.14 -38.81 31.35
CA ARG A 60 16.85 -37.68 30.48
C ARG A 60 15.74 -36.80 31.05
N ASN A 61 14.64 -37.39 31.50
CA ASN A 61 13.52 -36.65 32.10
C ASN A 61 13.95 -35.91 33.38
N HIS A 62 14.82 -36.52 34.18
CA HIS A 62 15.42 -35.85 35.34
C HIS A 62 16.25 -34.63 34.91
N VAL A 63 17.13 -34.77 33.91
CA VAL A 63 17.94 -33.66 33.39
C VAL A 63 17.07 -32.56 32.76
N ILE A 64 16.04 -32.93 32.00
CA ILE A 64 15.05 -32.00 31.43
C ILE A 64 14.42 -31.16 32.54
N SER A 65 13.98 -31.80 33.64
CA SER A 65 13.36 -31.08 34.76
C SER A 65 14.26 -30.00 35.35
N GLN A 66 15.58 -30.25 35.39
CA GLN A 66 16.59 -29.30 35.87
C GLN A 66 16.89 -28.21 34.82
N ALA A 67 16.86 -28.55 33.54
CA ALA A 67 17.19 -27.64 32.46
C ALA A 67 16.04 -26.68 32.11
N ILE A 68 14.83 -27.21 31.87
CA ILE A 68 13.75 -26.43 31.21
C ILE A 68 12.64 -25.96 32.14
N HIS A 69 12.59 -26.38 33.41
CA HIS A 69 11.52 -25.88 34.31
C HIS A 69 11.74 -24.43 34.76
N GLN A 70 12.98 -24.06 35.09
CA GLN A 70 13.30 -22.73 35.62
C GLN A 70 13.93 -21.79 34.58
N ARG A 71 14.75 -22.32 33.66
CA ARG A 71 15.59 -21.50 32.77
C ARG A 71 14.86 -20.74 31.66
N PRO A 72 13.67 -21.16 31.15
CA PRO A 72 12.86 -20.33 30.26
C PRO A 72 12.43 -18.99 30.86
N ARG A 73 12.58 -18.79 32.18
CA ARG A 73 12.33 -17.52 32.89
C ARG A 73 13.60 -16.89 33.46
N ASP A 74 14.79 -17.30 32.99
CA ASP A 74 16.04 -16.68 33.46
C ASP A 74 16.03 -15.18 33.16
N VAL A 75 16.68 -14.38 34.01
CA VAL A 75 16.80 -12.94 33.80
C VAL A 75 17.62 -12.64 32.54
N ALA A 76 18.59 -13.51 32.22
CA ALA A 76 19.46 -13.34 31.07
C ALA A 76 18.79 -13.89 29.79
N PRO A 77 18.54 -13.05 28.77
CA PRO A 77 17.75 -13.45 27.61
C PRO A 77 18.42 -14.50 26.73
N GLU A 78 19.74 -14.47 26.61
CA GLU A 78 20.47 -15.48 25.84
C GLU A 78 20.40 -16.89 26.47
N ILE A 79 20.28 -16.98 27.80
CA ILE A 79 20.01 -18.25 28.48
C ILE A 79 18.61 -18.75 28.13
N ARG A 80 17.61 -17.85 28.11
CA ARG A 80 16.23 -18.21 27.71
C ARG A 80 16.21 -18.69 26.26
N LEU A 81 16.86 -17.94 25.35
CA LEU A 81 16.93 -18.26 23.93
C LEU A 81 17.54 -19.65 23.70
N LEU A 82 18.67 -19.96 24.33
CA LEU A 82 19.30 -21.29 24.25
C LEU A 82 18.34 -22.43 24.61
N VAL A 83 17.49 -22.23 25.62
CA VAL A 83 16.51 -23.24 26.03
C VAL A 83 15.42 -23.41 24.97
N PHE A 84 14.90 -22.32 24.41
CA PHE A 84 13.87 -22.38 23.36
C PHE A 84 14.40 -23.00 22.07
N GLU A 85 15.60 -22.63 21.63
CA GLU A 85 16.25 -23.21 20.44
C GLU A 85 16.46 -24.73 20.56
N GLN A 86 16.79 -25.21 21.75
CA GLN A 86 16.97 -26.65 21.98
C GLN A 86 15.64 -27.37 22.12
N LEU A 87 14.66 -26.76 22.79
CA LEU A 87 13.32 -27.33 22.89
C LEU A 87 12.65 -27.44 21.51
N GLU A 88 12.82 -26.45 20.64
CA GLU A 88 12.34 -26.50 19.25
C GLU A 88 12.92 -27.74 18.54
N LYS A 89 14.24 -27.93 18.61
CA LYS A 89 14.90 -29.10 18.00
C LYS A 89 14.37 -30.41 18.56
N TRP A 90 14.01 -30.48 19.83
CA TRP A 90 13.45 -31.70 20.40
C TRP A 90 12.04 -31.97 19.86
N ILE A 91 11.19 -30.95 19.82
CA ILE A 91 9.83 -31.05 19.25
C ILE A 91 9.88 -31.51 17.79
N LEU A 92 10.77 -30.93 16.98
CA LEU A 92 10.81 -31.23 15.54
C LEU A 92 11.45 -32.59 15.21
N ASN A 93 12.45 -33.03 15.98
CA ASN A 93 13.19 -34.27 15.67
C ASN A 93 12.66 -35.51 16.41
N TYR A 94 11.85 -35.31 17.45
CA TYR A 94 11.31 -36.36 18.32
C TYR A 94 9.85 -36.04 18.67
N ASP A 95 9.05 -35.75 17.64
CA ASP A 95 7.68 -35.25 17.76
C ASP A 95 6.74 -36.20 18.52
N GLU A 96 6.90 -37.51 18.35
CA GLU A 96 6.12 -38.52 19.08
C GLU A 96 6.16 -38.35 20.61
N GLU A 97 7.25 -37.77 21.13
CA GLU A 97 7.47 -37.59 22.57
C GLU A 97 7.43 -36.12 23.01
N PHE A 98 7.89 -35.20 22.17
CA PHE A 98 8.03 -33.79 22.54
C PHE A 98 6.94 -32.88 21.97
N ALA A 99 6.20 -33.29 20.94
CA ALA A 99 5.07 -32.52 20.40
C ALA A 99 3.83 -32.67 21.29
N GLU A 100 3.96 -32.27 22.56
CA GLU A 100 2.92 -32.34 23.58
C GLU A 100 2.70 -30.96 24.24
N ASN A 101 1.47 -30.71 24.71
CA ASN A 101 1.10 -29.45 25.38
C ASN A 101 2.00 -29.07 26.57
N LYS A 102 2.53 -30.07 27.30
CA LYS A 102 3.47 -29.84 28.41
C LYS A 102 4.76 -29.15 27.97
N TYR A 103 5.16 -29.31 26.72
CA TYR A 103 6.31 -28.65 26.11
C TYR A 103 5.90 -27.39 25.32
N PHE A 104 4.80 -27.43 24.56
CA PHE A 104 4.31 -26.26 23.82
C PHE A 104 4.03 -25.06 24.72
N ARG A 105 3.54 -25.27 25.95
CA ARG A 105 3.27 -24.17 26.91
C ARG A 105 4.47 -23.24 27.15
N TYR A 106 5.71 -23.75 27.03
CA TYR A 106 6.91 -22.92 27.17
C TYR A 106 7.00 -21.88 26.05
N PHE A 107 6.69 -22.28 24.81
CA PHE A 107 6.61 -21.34 23.70
C PHE A 107 5.45 -20.36 23.83
N GLY A 108 4.34 -20.80 24.44
CA GLY A 108 3.26 -19.90 24.85
C GLY A 108 3.75 -18.75 25.74
N MET A 109 4.66 -19.03 26.67
CA MET A 109 5.31 -17.98 27.48
C MET A 109 6.27 -17.11 26.66
N ALA A 110 7.01 -17.71 25.73
CA ALA A 110 7.97 -17.01 24.87
C ALA A 110 7.29 -15.97 23.96
N LEU A 111 6.04 -16.19 23.54
CA LEU A 111 5.25 -15.20 22.77
C LEU A 111 5.04 -13.86 23.53
N TYR A 112 5.17 -13.86 24.86
CA TYR A 112 5.07 -12.66 25.72
C TYR A 112 6.43 -12.12 26.15
N ASP A 113 7.55 -12.67 25.65
CA ASP A 113 8.88 -12.22 26.07
C ASP A 113 9.14 -10.78 25.60
N LYS A 114 9.82 -10.01 26.46
CA LYS A 114 10.23 -8.64 26.14
C LYS A 114 11.23 -8.59 24.97
N ARG A 115 12.01 -9.64 24.79
CA ARG A 115 13.03 -9.74 23.75
C ARG A 115 12.44 -10.28 22.44
N PRO A 116 12.57 -9.54 21.32
CA PRO A 116 12.03 -9.98 20.05
C PRO A 116 12.66 -11.28 19.56
N GLU A 117 13.92 -11.55 19.90
CA GLU A 117 14.62 -12.77 19.46
C GLU A 117 13.94 -14.03 20.01
N ILE A 118 13.42 -13.98 21.25
CA ILE A 118 12.72 -15.09 21.90
C ILE A 118 11.30 -15.24 21.36
N ARG A 119 10.61 -14.12 21.09
CA ARG A 119 9.30 -14.14 20.43
C ARG A 119 9.38 -14.74 19.03
N ALA A 120 10.40 -14.35 18.27
CA ALA A 120 10.67 -14.88 16.93
C ALA A 120 10.99 -16.38 16.95
N GLU A 121 11.73 -16.87 17.95
CA GLU A 121 11.99 -18.31 18.13
C GLU A 121 10.68 -19.08 18.34
N ALA A 122 9.77 -18.55 19.16
CA ALA A 122 8.47 -19.18 19.38
C ALA A 122 7.61 -19.27 18.11
N LEU A 123 7.55 -18.18 17.34
CA LEU A 123 6.85 -18.18 16.07
C LEU A 123 7.51 -19.12 15.04
N THR A 124 8.83 -19.20 15.04
CA THR A 124 9.59 -20.09 14.14
C THR A 124 9.31 -21.55 14.46
N MET A 125 9.29 -21.92 15.74
CA MET A 125 8.90 -23.26 16.19
C MET A 125 7.49 -23.61 15.71
N ILE A 126 6.52 -22.71 15.94
CA ILE A 126 5.12 -22.89 15.52
C ILE A 126 5.04 -23.12 14.01
N GLN A 127 5.73 -22.28 13.23
CA GLN A 127 5.78 -22.37 11.78
C GLN A 127 6.32 -23.72 11.31
N LYS A 128 7.47 -24.15 11.86
CA LYS A 128 8.11 -25.42 11.48
C LYS A 128 7.27 -26.63 11.86
N CYS A 129 6.66 -26.61 13.04
CA CYS A 129 5.85 -27.73 13.52
C CYS A 129 4.58 -27.92 12.68
N LEU A 130 3.96 -26.83 12.22
CA LEU A 130 2.80 -26.89 11.31
C LEU A 130 3.13 -27.46 9.92
N VAL A 131 4.39 -27.34 9.48
CA VAL A 131 4.84 -27.82 8.16
C VAL A 131 5.53 -29.18 8.23
N ALA A 132 6.00 -29.61 9.41
CA ALA A 132 6.80 -30.82 9.57
C ALA A 132 6.04 -32.10 9.20
N THR A 133 4.94 -32.39 9.90
CA THR A 133 4.06 -33.54 9.63
C THR A 133 2.60 -33.17 9.95
N PRO A 134 1.60 -33.74 9.24
CA PRO A 134 0.19 -33.53 9.55
C PRO A 134 -0.13 -33.85 11.02
N GLU A 135 0.46 -34.91 11.57
CA GLU A 135 0.31 -35.32 12.96
C GLU A 135 0.85 -34.29 13.94
N SER A 136 2.02 -33.71 13.67
CA SER A 136 2.59 -32.65 14.52
C SER A 136 1.71 -31.39 14.52
N GLY A 137 1.19 -31.01 13.35
CA GLY A 137 0.18 -29.96 13.24
C GLY A 137 -1.02 -30.25 14.13
N ASN A 138 -1.64 -31.42 13.99
CA ASN A 138 -2.80 -31.83 14.79
C ASN A 138 -2.53 -31.80 16.30
N ARG A 139 -1.33 -32.17 16.76
CA ARG A 139 -0.96 -32.12 18.19
C ARG A 139 -0.87 -30.69 18.73
N MET A 140 -0.63 -29.69 17.87
CA MET A 140 -0.60 -28.28 18.26
C MET A 140 -1.99 -27.63 18.36
N PHE A 141 -3.05 -28.31 17.95
CA PHE A 141 -4.40 -27.75 17.88
C PHE A 141 -4.80 -26.96 19.14
N LEU A 142 -4.74 -27.59 20.32
CA LEU A 142 -5.14 -26.95 21.59
C LEU A 142 -4.24 -25.77 21.98
N PHE A 143 -2.96 -25.85 21.64
CA PHE A 143 -2.02 -24.75 21.88
C PHE A 143 -2.39 -23.53 21.02
N LEU A 144 -2.67 -23.76 19.73
CA LEU A 144 -3.05 -22.70 18.80
C LEU A 144 -4.38 -22.05 19.19
N GLN A 145 -5.38 -22.86 19.56
CA GLN A 145 -6.67 -22.36 20.04
C GLN A 145 -6.50 -21.45 21.26
N PHE A 146 -5.67 -21.83 22.23
CA PHE A 146 -5.45 -21.03 23.44
C PHE A 146 -4.69 -19.72 23.17
N PHE A 147 -3.72 -19.73 22.25
CA PHE A 147 -2.87 -18.56 21.96
C PHE A 147 -3.28 -17.77 20.70
N ALA A 148 -4.41 -18.11 20.06
CA ALA A 148 -4.87 -17.47 18.82
C ALA A 148 -4.93 -15.94 18.93
N GLY A 149 -5.58 -15.41 19.97
CA GLY A 149 -5.66 -13.98 20.21
C GLY A 149 -4.28 -13.31 20.34
N ARG A 150 -3.33 -14.00 20.99
CA ARG A 150 -1.96 -13.49 21.12
C ARG A 150 -1.21 -13.51 19.79
N LEU A 151 -1.41 -14.53 18.96
CA LEU A 151 -0.80 -14.61 17.64
C LEU A 151 -1.33 -13.52 16.71
N VAL A 152 -2.62 -13.19 16.79
CA VAL A 152 -3.23 -12.05 16.09
C VAL A 152 -2.58 -10.73 16.53
N GLU A 153 -2.44 -10.48 17.84
CA GLU A 153 -1.72 -9.30 18.35
C GLU A 153 -0.28 -9.20 17.83
N MET A 154 0.41 -10.34 17.71
CA MET A 154 1.78 -10.38 17.23
C MET A 154 1.93 -10.03 15.74
N CYS A 155 0.86 -10.06 14.95
CA CYS A 155 0.90 -9.58 13.57
C CYS A 155 1.16 -8.06 13.50
N GLY A 156 0.84 -7.32 14.57
CA GLY A 156 1.17 -5.90 14.74
C GLY A 156 2.39 -5.65 15.64
N ASP A 157 3.33 -6.61 15.76
CA ASP A 157 4.49 -6.45 16.64
C ASP A 157 5.40 -5.29 16.19
N VAL A 158 5.95 -4.58 17.18
CA VAL A 158 6.90 -3.48 16.98
C VAL A 158 8.15 -3.97 16.23
N ASN A 159 8.59 -5.20 16.50
CA ASN A 159 9.66 -5.82 15.75
C ASN A 159 9.14 -6.43 14.44
N MET A 160 9.68 -5.93 13.32
CA MET A 160 9.30 -6.37 11.97
C MET A 160 9.38 -7.87 11.75
N ARG A 161 10.48 -8.53 12.19
CA ARG A 161 10.65 -9.98 12.01
C ARG A 161 9.59 -10.79 12.76
N CYS A 162 9.20 -10.35 13.96
CA CYS A 162 8.13 -10.99 14.71
C CYS A 162 6.78 -10.85 13.99
N ALA A 163 6.46 -9.65 13.49
CA ALA A 163 5.22 -9.40 12.76
C ALA A 163 5.12 -10.27 11.50
N GLU A 164 6.17 -10.31 10.68
CA GLU A 164 6.22 -11.16 9.48
C GLU A 164 6.06 -12.66 9.82
N LEU A 165 6.75 -13.15 10.85
CA LEU A 165 6.63 -14.55 11.27
C LEU A 165 5.22 -14.85 11.80
N ALA A 166 4.58 -13.92 12.51
CA ALA A 166 3.23 -14.10 13.02
C ALA A 166 2.20 -14.18 11.89
N ILE A 167 2.30 -13.31 10.88
CA ILE A 167 1.42 -13.36 9.70
C ILE A 167 1.63 -14.68 8.95
N ARG A 168 2.88 -15.12 8.77
CA ARG A 168 3.18 -16.45 8.19
C ARG A 168 2.59 -17.61 8.99
N VAL A 169 2.56 -17.51 10.32
CA VAL A 169 1.85 -18.49 11.16
C VAL A 169 0.35 -18.46 10.89
N MET A 170 -0.29 -17.28 10.78
CA MET A 170 -1.71 -17.17 10.43
C MET A 170 -2.02 -17.83 9.08
N VAL A 171 -1.19 -17.58 8.06
CA VAL A 171 -1.28 -18.23 6.74
C VAL A 171 -1.26 -19.75 6.86
N LEU A 172 -0.34 -20.29 7.65
CA LEU A 172 -0.21 -21.75 7.82
C LEU A 172 -1.38 -22.34 8.59
N ILE A 173 -1.89 -21.67 9.63
CA ILE A 173 -3.10 -22.11 10.34
C ILE A 173 -4.26 -22.22 9.34
N LEU A 174 -4.46 -21.20 8.51
CA LEU A 174 -5.52 -21.20 7.51
C LEU A 174 -5.36 -22.33 6.47
N ARG A 175 -4.13 -22.62 6.04
CA ARG A 175 -3.85 -23.70 5.07
C ARG A 175 -3.96 -25.11 5.65
N VAL A 176 -3.49 -25.30 6.88
CA VAL A 176 -3.45 -26.63 7.52
C VAL A 176 -4.84 -27.04 7.99
N TYR A 177 -5.60 -26.11 8.58
CA TYR A 177 -6.91 -26.41 9.14
C TYR A 177 -8.07 -26.06 8.20
N GLY A 178 -7.89 -25.19 7.21
CA GLY A 178 -8.92 -24.88 6.21
C GLY A 178 -10.24 -24.41 6.84
N GLU A 179 -11.37 -24.94 6.36
CA GLU A 179 -12.70 -24.72 6.93
C GLU A 179 -12.82 -25.20 8.39
N GLU A 180 -11.97 -26.14 8.81
CA GLU A 180 -11.91 -26.58 10.20
C GLU A 180 -11.27 -25.54 11.12
N ALA A 181 -10.57 -24.51 10.60
CA ALA A 181 -10.06 -23.42 11.43
C ALA A 181 -11.20 -22.61 12.07
N GLU A 182 -12.25 -22.34 11.28
CA GLU A 182 -13.49 -21.67 11.72
C GLU A 182 -14.37 -22.64 12.51
N GLY A 183 -14.57 -23.87 12.01
CA GLY A 183 -15.39 -24.88 12.66
C GLY A 183 -14.81 -25.44 13.97
N LYS A 184 -13.52 -25.26 14.22
CA LYS A 184 -12.82 -25.71 15.43
C LYS A 184 -12.30 -24.52 16.28
N GLU A 185 -12.79 -23.31 16.07
CA GLU A 185 -12.54 -22.13 16.90
C GLU A 185 -11.05 -21.71 17.05
N ILE A 186 -10.18 -21.99 16.06
CA ILE A 186 -8.79 -21.48 16.11
C ILE A 186 -8.73 -20.04 15.61
N LEU A 187 -9.36 -19.76 14.47
CA LEU A 187 -9.44 -18.42 13.88
C LEU A 187 -10.87 -18.17 13.43
N ASP A 188 -11.45 -17.06 13.87
CA ASP A 188 -12.71 -16.54 13.34
C ASP A 188 -12.44 -15.46 12.27
N ASN A 189 -13.49 -15.04 11.56
CA ASN A 189 -13.36 -14.01 10.53
C ASN A 189 -12.92 -12.66 11.09
N GLU A 190 -13.32 -12.30 12.32
CA GLU A 190 -12.93 -11.03 12.94
C GLU A 190 -11.43 -10.98 13.26
N MET A 191 -10.84 -12.12 13.64
CA MET A 191 -9.40 -12.28 13.81
C MET A 191 -8.68 -12.13 12.48
N ILE A 192 -9.17 -12.77 11.41
CA ILE A 192 -8.59 -12.67 10.08
C ILE A 192 -8.66 -11.23 9.57
N ASP A 193 -9.81 -10.58 9.68
CA ASP A 193 -10.01 -9.19 9.26
C ASP A 193 -9.04 -8.25 9.98
N ARG A 194 -8.86 -8.42 11.30
CA ARG A 194 -7.88 -7.65 12.08
C ARG A 194 -6.45 -7.85 11.59
N VAL A 195 -6.05 -9.07 11.23
CA VAL A 195 -4.72 -9.33 10.68
C VAL A 195 -4.60 -8.76 9.26
N LEU A 196 -5.64 -8.84 8.43
CA LEU A 196 -5.64 -8.26 7.09
C LEU A 196 -5.47 -6.74 7.12
N LEU A 197 -5.84 -6.03 8.19
CA LEU A 197 -5.52 -4.60 8.31
C LEU A 197 -4.01 -4.27 8.30
N THR A 198 -3.14 -5.27 8.49
CA THR A 198 -1.69 -5.10 8.24
C THR A 198 -1.34 -4.79 6.78
N LEU A 199 -2.31 -4.88 5.86
CA LEU A 199 -2.24 -4.32 4.49
C LEU A 199 -1.94 -2.82 4.48
N PHE A 200 -2.23 -2.09 5.55
CA PHE A 200 -1.95 -0.65 5.68
C PHE A 200 -0.66 -0.34 6.46
N ASP A 201 0.13 -1.35 6.83
CA ASP A 201 1.40 -1.12 7.53
C ASP A 201 2.38 -0.32 6.67
N GLU A 202 3.13 0.61 7.28
CA GLU A 202 4.12 1.43 6.57
C GLU A 202 5.25 0.58 5.97
N ARG A 203 5.57 -0.56 6.60
CA ARG A 203 6.64 -1.48 6.20
C ARG A 203 6.18 -2.36 5.03
N PRO A 204 6.82 -2.28 3.84
CA PRO A 204 6.41 -3.08 2.70
C PRO A 204 6.45 -4.58 2.98
N SER A 205 7.45 -5.10 3.69
CA SER A 205 7.58 -6.55 3.93
C SER A 205 6.37 -7.13 4.66
N ILE A 206 5.79 -6.38 5.60
CA ILE A 206 4.56 -6.77 6.31
C ILE A 206 3.36 -6.77 5.37
N ARG A 207 3.21 -5.75 4.52
CA ARG A 207 2.15 -5.72 3.52
C ARG A 207 2.24 -6.91 2.56
N HIS A 208 3.44 -7.31 2.13
CA HIS A 208 3.60 -8.51 1.29
C HIS A 208 3.16 -9.79 2.03
N GLU A 209 3.50 -9.95 3.32
CA GLU A 209 3.00 -11.09 4.12
C GLU A 209 1.48 -11.05 4.29
N ALA A 210 0.90 -9.85 4.47
CA ALA A 210 -0.55 -9.67 4.49
C ALA A 210 -1.20 -10.06 3.14
N GLY A 211 -0.53 -9.79 2.02
CA GLY A 211 -0.95 -10.25 0.70
C GLY A 211 -0.92 -11.77 0.55
N VAL A 212 0.07 -12.46 1.14
CA VAL A 212 0.11 -13.93 1.19
C VAL A 212 -1.07 -14.48 2.01
N LEU A 213 -1.42 -13.83 3.12
CA LEU A 213 -2.60 -14.16 3.92
C LEU A 213 -3.90 -13.93 3.14
N LEU A 214 -4.03 -12.78 2.48
CA LEU A 214 -5.19 -12.46 1.65
C LEU A 214 -5.39 -13.49 0.54
N ARG A 215 -4.30 -13.92 -0.11
CA ARG A 215 -4.36 -15.00 -1.10
C ARG A 215 -4.82 -16.32 -0.48
N ALA A 216 -4.26 -16.71 0.67
CA ALA A 216 -4.69 -17.92 1.36
C ALA A 216 -6.16 -17.88 1.78
N PHE A 217 -6.66 -16.70 2.14
CA PHE A 217 -8.08 -16.46 2.45
C PHE A 217 -8.97 -16.55 1.22
N ILE A 218 -8.55 -16.00 0.08
CA ILE A 218 -9.28 -16.17 -1.19
C ILE A 218 -9.32 -17.67 -1.55
N ASP A 219 -8.17 -18.34 -1.50
CA ASP A 219 -8.06 -19.78 -1.83
C ASP A 219 -8.93 -20.66 -0.92
N SER A 220 -9.16 -20.27 0.34
CA SER A 220 -10.05 -21.00 1.25
C SER A 220 -11.54 -20.76 1.01
N ARG A 221 -11.90 -19.66 0.32
CA ARG A 221 -13.29 -19.27 0.03
C ARG A 221 -13.74 -19.65 -1.38
N VAL A 222 -12.81 -19.86 -2.31
CA VAL A 222 -13.15 -20.30 -3.67
C VAL A 222 -13.33 -21.83 -3.69
N PRO A 223 -14.46 -22.36 -4.20
CA PRO A 223 -14.67 -23.80 -4.27
C PRO A 223 -13.56 -24.52 -5.04
N LYS A 224 -13.14 -25.70 -4.55
CA LYS A 224 -12.07 -26.50 -5.17
C LYS A 224 -12.38 -26.90 -6.62
N ASP A 225 -13.65 -26.98 -7.00
CA ASP A 225 -14.07 -27.30 -8.37
C ASP A 225 -13.86 -26.11 -9.33
N ALA A 226 -13.80 -24.88 -8.81
CA ALA A 226 -13.49 -23.67 -9.56
C ALA A 226 -11.98 -23.35 -9.59
N SER A 227 -11.16 -24.10 -8.84
CA SER A 227 -9.75 -23.78 -8.51
C SER A 227 -8.79 -23.67 -9.69
N ASN A 228 -9.19 -24.11 -10.89
CA ASN A 228 -8.37 -24.01 -12.09
C ASN A 228 -9.11 -23.26 -13.20
N GLY A 229 -8.62 -22.06 -13.53
CA GLY A 229 -9.02 -21.31 -14.72
C GLY A 229 -9.85 -20.05 -14.43
N VAL A 230 -10.70 -19.69 -15.39
CA VAL A 230 -11.45 -18.41 -15.43
C VAL A 230 -12.43 -18.26 -14.26
N ALA A 231 -13.01 -19.37 -13.78
CA ALA A 231 -13.95 -19.35 -12.66
C ALA A 231 -13.29 -18.90 -11.34
N TYR A 232 -12.09 -19.40 -11.03
CA TYR A 232 -11.30 -18.92 -9.90
C TYR A 232 -10.97 -17.44 -10.05
N GLN A 233 -10.54 -17.00 -11.23
CA GLN A 233 -10.16 -15.61 -11.47
C GLN A 233 -11.33 -14.65 -11.20
N LYS A 234 -12.52 -15.02 -11.65
CA LYS A 234 -13.74 -14.26 -11.40
C LYS A 234 -14.11 -14.24 -9.91
N ALA A 235 -14.15 -15.39 -9.24
CA ALA A 235 -14.50 -15.47 -7.82
C ALA A 235 -13.48 -14.73 -6.93
N ALA A 236 -12.19 -14.84 -7.24
CA ALA A 236 -11.13 -14.11 -6.55
C ALA A 236 -11.30 -12.60 -6.72
N MET A 237 -11.63 -12.14 -7.93
CA MET A 237 -11.87 -10.73 -8.20
C MET A 237 -13.12 -10.21 -7.48
N GLU A 238 -14.21 -10.99 -7.47
CA GLU A 238 -15.43 -10.66 -6.71
C GLU A 238 -15.16 -10.49 -5.21
N LEU A 239 -14.38 -11.40 -4.62
CA LEU A 239 -13.96 -11.31 -3.22
C LEU A 239 -13.09 -10.09 -2.96
N LEU A 240 -12.14 -9.77 -3.86
CA LEU A 240 -11.30 -8.58 -3.75
C LEU A 240 -12.12 -7.28 -3.87
N CYS A 241 -13.10 -7.24 -4.77
CA CYS A 241 -14.01 -6.11 -4.91
C CYS A 241 -14.87 -5.93 -3.65
N ALA A 242 -15.41 -7.02 -3.09
CA ALA A 242 -16.17 -6.98 -1.84
C ALA A 242 -15.29 -6.49 -0.68
N PHE A 243 -14.06 -6.99 -0.58
CA PHE A 243 -13.12 -6.55 0.45
C PHE A 243 -12.76 -5.07 0.29
N SER A 244 -12.49 -4.63 -0.93
CA SER A 244 -12.25 -3.22 -1.28
C SER A 244 -13.43 -2.32 -0.87
N ALA A 245 -14.67 -2.73 -1.12
CA ALA A 245 -15.88 -2.00 -0.70
C ALA A 245 -16.02 -1.94 0.84
N THR A 246 -15.67 -3.00 1.55
CA THR A 246 -15.62 -3.04 3.02
C THR A 246 -14.58 -2.06 3.56
N LEU A 247 -13.39 -2.02 2.97
CA LEU A 247 -12.32 -1.09 3.38
C LEU A 247 -12.75 0.37 3.21
N ARG A 248 -13.42 0.70 2.11
CA ARG A 248 -13.99 2.06 1.91
C ARG A 248 -15.05 2.41 2.95
N SER A 249 -16.03 1.52 3.12
CA SER A 249 -17.23 1.83 3.91
C SER A 249 -16.99 1.80 5.42
N GLN A 250 -16.16 0.87 5.90
CA GLN A 250 -15.90 0.72 7.33
C GLN A 250 -14.70 1.54 7.82
N TYR A 251 -13.64 1.64 7.01
CA TYR A 251 -12.38 2.29 7.43
C TYR A 251 -12.16 3.66 6.78
N GLY A 252 -13.01 4.08 5.83
CA GLY A 252 -12.88 5.38 5.16
C GLY A 252 -11.69 5.46 4.20
N GLU A 253 -11.12 4.32 3.82
CA GLU A 253 -9.96 4.28 2.92
C GLU A 253 -10.37 4.67 1.50
N VAL A 254 -9.69 5.66 0.91
CA VAL A 254 -10.12 6.26 -0.37
C VAL A 254 -9.78 5.36 -1.57
N MET A 255 -8.59 4.73 -1.56
CA MET A 255 -8.09 3.89 -2.65
C MET A 255 -7.49 2.57 -2.14
N PRO A 256 -8.29 1.69 -1.52
CA PRO A 256 -7.83 0.42 -0.98
C PRO A 256 -7.17 -0.49 -2.02
N GLU A 257 -7.53 -0.38 -3.31
CA GLU A 257 -6.94 -1.18 -4.40
C GLU A 257 -5.42 -1.00 -4.49
N ARG A 258 -4.90 0.20 -4.18
CA ARG A 258 -3.47 0.48 -4.19
C ARG A 258 -2.74 -0.40 -3.17
N TYR A 259 -3.29 -0.52 -1.95
CA TYR A 259 -2.72 -1.37 -0.90
C TYR A 259 -2.89 -2.86 -1.20
N LEU A 260 -4.06 -3.25 -1.72
CA LEU A 260 -4.33 -4.64 -2.11
C LEU A 260 -3.38 -5.13 -3.21
N ILE A 261 -3.20 -4.33 -4.26
CA ILE A 261 -2.25 -4.65 -5.33
C ILE A 261 -0.81 -4.64 -4.82
N ASP A 262 -0.41 -3.67 -3.99
CA ASP A 262 0.94 -3.62 -3.43
C ASP A 262 1.26 -4.88 -2.61
N ALA A 263 0.32 -5.33 -1.80
CA ALA A 263 0.44 -6.51 -0.96
C ALA A 263 0.47 -7.82 -1.77
N LEU A 264 -0.42 -7.95 -2.76
CA LEU A 264 -0.53 -9.16 -3.59
C LEU A 264 0.60 -9.29 -4.61
N TYR A 265 1.22 -8.18 -5.00
CA TYR A 265 2.34 -8.17 -5.93
C TYR A 265 3.67 -8.36 -5.20
N ASN A 266 4.34 -9.49 -5.41
CA ASN A 266 5.71 -9.70 -4.97
C ASN A 266 6.63 -9.98 -6.17
N PRO A 267 7.60 -9.09 -6.48
CA PRO A 267 8.47 -9.23 -7.66
C PRO A 267 9.33 -10.50 -7.68
N LEU A 268 9.58 -11.09 -6.50
CA LEU A 268 10.38 -12.31 -6.37
C LEU A 268 9.53 -13.58 -6.57
N GLN A 269 8.21 -13.47 -6.40
CA GLN A 269 7.26 -14.58 -6.54
C GLN A 269 6.52 -14.49 -7.90
N GLU A 270 5.74 -15.51 -8.21
CA GLU A 270 4.85 -15.48 -9.38
C GLU A 270 3.65 -14.59 -9.08
N LEU A 271 3.20 -13.85 -10.10
CA LEU A 271 2.00 -13.03 -10.00
C LEU A 271 0.79 -13.94 -9.69
N PRO A 272 -0.16 -13.51 -8.84
CA PRO A 272 -1.43 -14.22 -8.73
C PRO A 272 -2.11 -14.39 -10.10
N PRO A 273 -2.64 -15.58 -10.43
CA PRO A 273 -3.20 -15.85 -11.76
C PRO A 273 -4.31 -14.88 -12.20
N PHE A 274 -5.06 -14.31 -11.25
CA PHE A 274 -6.12 -13.33 -11.49
C PHE A 274 -5.61 -11.90 -11.72
N LEU A 275 -4.36 -11.60 -11.35
CA LEU A 275 -3.70 -10.34 -11.71
C LEU A 275 -2.99 -10.46 -13.07
N GLU A 276 -2.51 -11.66 -13.40
CA GLU A 276 -1.87 -11.92 -14.70
C GLU A 276 -2.91 -12.01 -15.81
N ASN A 277 -3.99 -12.76 -15.56
CA ASN A 277 -5.15 -12.84 -16.45
C ASN A 277 -6.21 -11.85 -15.95
N TYR A 278 -5.99 -10.58 -16.26
CA TYR A 278 -6.82 -9.46 -15.83
C TYR A 278 -8.21 -9.38 -16.49
N GLY A 279 -8.64 -10.39 -17.25
CA GLY A 279 -9.93 -10.37 -17.97
C GLY A 279 -11.12 -10.14 -17.03
N SER A 280 -11.17 -10.86 -15.92
CA SER A 280 -12.21 -10.68 -14.89
C SER A 280 -12.15 -9.29 -14.23
N MET A 281 -11.00 -8.62 -14.22
CA MET A 281 -10.91 -7.22 -13.75
C MET A 281 -11.55 -6.25 -14.76
N LEU A 282 -11.40 -6.52 -16.06
CA LEU A 282 -12.05 -5.73 -17.12
C LEU A 282 -13.57 -5.92 -17.16
N ASP A 283 -14.07 -7.09 -16.77
CA ASP A 283 -15.52 -7.32 -16.62
C ASP A 283 -16.16 -6.34 -15.63
N PHE A 284 -15.50 -6.03 -14.52
CA PHE A 284 -15.95 -5.00 -13.56
C PHE A 284 -15.94 -3.60 -14.17
N VAL A 285 -14.93 -3.27 -14.99
CA VAL A 285 -14.86 -1.97 -15.71
C VAL A 285 -16.04 -1.81 -16.69
N LEU A 286 -16.56 -2.92 -17.23
CA LEU A 286 -17.68 -2.94 -18.17
C LEU A 286 -19.06 -3.09 -17.49
N SER A 287 -19.10 -3.21 -16.15
CA SER A 287 -20.35 -3.39 -15.40
C SER A 287 -21.35 -2.24 -15.62
N ASP A 288 -22.63 -2.54 -15.38
CA ASP A 288 -23.69 -1.54 -15.32
C ASP A 288 -23.71 -0.78 -13.98
N ASP A 289 -23.15 -1.35 -12.92
CA ASP A 289 -23.10 -0.71 -11.60
C ASP A 289 -21.90 0.26 -11.52
N ALA A 290 -22.18 1.53 -11.20
CA ALA A 290 -21.17 2.56 -11.06
C ALA A 290 -20.12 2.23 -9.97
N LEU A 291 -20.51 1.56 -8.88
CA LEU A 291 -19.58 1.19 -7.81
C LEU A 291 -18.60 0.11 -8.29
N GLU A 292 -19.11 -0.90 -9.00
CA GLU A 292 -18.27 -1.95 -9.58
C GLU A 292 -17.29 -1.38 -10.61
N VAL A 293 -17.74 -0.44 -11.44
CA VAL A 293 -16.89 0.26 -12.41
C VAL A 293 -15.78 1.04 -11.71
N VAL A 294 -16.09 1.79 -10.64
CA VAL A 294 -15.09 2.57 -9.88
C VAL A 294 -14.03 1.64 -9.25
N VAL A 295 -14.47 0.53 -8.65
CA VAL A 295 -13.58 -0.48 -8.06
C VAL A 295 -12.68 -1.12 -9.12
N GLY A 296 -13.28 -1.56 -10.25
CA GLY A 296 -12.53 -2.16 -11.37
C GLY A 296 -11.49 -1.21 -11.95
N LEU A 297 -11.86 0.06 -12.18
CA LEU A 297 -10.92 1.10 -12.63
C LEU A 297 -9.80 1.34 -11.61
N GLY A 298 -10.13 1.31 -10.31
CA GLY A 298 -9.15 1.41 -9.22
C GLY A 298 -8.12 0.29 -9.24
N PHE A 299 -8.56 -0.97 -9.44
CA PHE A 299 -7.66 -2.12 -9.53
C PHE A 299 -6.77 -2.06 -10.78
N VAL A 300 -7.34 -1.70 -11.94
CA VAL A 300 -6.55 -1.55 -13.18
C VAL A 300 -5.50 -0.46 -13.03
N ALA A 301 -5.88 0.70 -12.49
CA ALA A 301 -4.95 1.81 -12.25
C ALA A 301 -3.83 1.40 -11.29
N ALA A 302 -4.17 0.80 -10.14
CA ALA A 302 -3.20 0.35 -9.15
C ALA A 302 -2.25 -0.73 -9.72
N LEU A 303 -2.76 -1.68 -10.51
CA LEU A 303 -1.94 -2.70 -11.17
C LEU A 303 -0.97 -2.09 -12.18
N LEU A 304 -1.43 -1.20 -13.05
CA LEU A 304 -0.57 -0.48 -14.00
C LEU A 304 0.49 0.37 -13.28
N GLU A 305 0.10 1.10 -12.24
CA GLU A 305 1.05 1.87 -11.40
C GLU A 305 2.10 0.96 -10.77
N LYS A 306 1.71 -0.20 -10.24
CA LYS A 306 2.64 -1.15 -9.61
C LYS A 306 3.60 -1.77 -10.62
N LEU A 307 3.10 -2.24 -11.76
CA LEU A 307 3.90 -2.85 -12.82
C LEU A 307 4.91 -1.88 -13.41
N ARG A 308 4.56 -0.59 -13.50
CA ARG A 308 5.45 0.48 -13.99
C ARG A 308 6.33 1.10 -12.89
N CYS A 309 6.31 0.54 -11.68
CA CYS A 309 7.04 1.07 -10.51
C CYS A 309 6.71 2.53 -10.17
N LYS A 310 5.48 2.98 -10.47
CA LYS A 310 4.94 4.30 -10.16
C LYS A 310 4.01 4.31 -8.93
N LEU A 311 3.62 3.13 -8.43
CA LEU A 311 2.77 3.02 -7.24
C LEU A 311 3.50 3.55 -6.00
N TYR A 312 2.95 4.60 -5.41
CA TYR A 312 3.43 5.21 -4.18
C TYR A 312 2.37 5.10 -3.10
N LEU A 313 2.75 4.60 -1.92
CA LEU A 313 1.90 4.44 -0.74
C LEU A 313 2.38 5.27 0.45
N GLY A 314 3.25 6.24 0.20
CA GLY A 314 3.86 7.05 1.24
C GLY A 314 5.34 6.73 1.50
N PRO A 315 5.97 7.48 2.41
CA PRO A 315 7.40 7.41 2.64
C PRO A 315 7.80 6.08 3.30
N LEU A 316 8.82 5.42 2.76
CA LEU A 316 9.37 4.21 3.38
C LEU A 316 9.90 4.48 4.79
N PRO A 317 9.78 3.50 5.72
CA PRO A 317 10.43 3.57 7.03
C PRO A 317 11.93 3.83 6.92
N LYS A 318 12.51 4.55 7.90
CA LYS A 318 13.93 4.93 7.89
C LYS A 318 14.89 3.74 7.78
N GLU A 319 14.52 2.59 8.35
CA GLU A 319 15.31 1.37 8.33
C GLU A 319 15.38 0.77 6.93
N ASP A 320 14.28 0.81 6.19
CA ASP A 320 14.18 0.28 4.82
C ASP A 320 14.84 1.19 3.79
N ARG A 321 14.86 2.51 4.02
CA ARG A 321 15.61 3.46 3.17
C ARG A 321 17.11 3.13 3.12
N ARG A 322 17.65 2.53 4.18
CA ARG A 322 19.07 2.15 4.29
C ARG A 322 19.38 0.82 3.65
N GLN A 323 18.40 -0.06 3.48
CA GLN A 323 18.54 -1.34 2.77
C GLN A 323 18.45 -1.17 1.24
N GLY A 324 18.64 0.06 0.75
CA GLY A 324 18.65 0.42 -0.66
C GLY A 324 19.52 -0.53 -1.48
N ILE A 325 18.86 -1.48 -2.14
CA ILE A 325 19.04 -1.97 -3.50
C ILE A 325 17.75 -2.75 -3.76
N VAL A 326 16.81 -2.17 -4.52
CA VAL A 326 15.82 -2.99 -5.21
C VAL A 326 16.63 -3.93 -6.09
N LYS A 327 16.67 -5.22 -5.75
CA LYS A 327 17.35 -6.22 -6.58
C LYS A 327 16.76 -6.10 -7.97
N LYS A 328 17.59 -5.72 -8.97
CA LYS A 328 17.16 -5.64 -10.36
C LYS A 328 16.50 -6.96 -10.74
N LEU A 329 15.30 -6.87 -11.31
CA LEU A 329 14.61 -8.06 -11.79
C LEU A 329 15.48 -8.76 -12.85
N PRO A 330 15.43 -10.10 -12.93
CA PRO A 330 15.98 -10.82 -14.07
C PRO A 330 15.37 -10.29 -15.38
N PRO A 331 16.14 -10.17 -16.47
CA PRO A 331 15.67 -9.56 -17.72
C PRO A 331 14.40 -10.25 -18.27
N ASN A 332 14.35 -11.59 -18.25
CA ASN A 332 13.17 -12.33 -18.71
C ASN A 332 11.90 -11.98 -17.91
N LYS A 333 12.02 -11.73 -16.60
CA LYS A 333 10.87 -11.32 -15.79
C LYS A 333 10.43 -9.89 -16.12
N GLN A 334 11.38 -9.01 -16.43
CA GLN A 334 11.08 -7.64 -16.85
C GLN A 334 10.33 -7.63 -18.19
N GLU A 335 10.76 -8.45 -19.16
CA GLU A 335 10.07 -8.56 -20.46
C GLU A 335 8.62 -9.02 -20.32
N VAL A 336 8.35 -9.97 -19.42
CA VAL A 336 6.97 -10.43 -19.12
C VAL A 336 6.13 -9.29 -18.52
N ILE A 337 6.70 -8.51 -17.61
CA ILE A 337 6.02 -7.35 -17.02
C ILE A 337 5.75 -6.27 -18.06
N ASP A 338 6.74 -5.95 -18.91
CA ASP A 338 6.60 -4.94 -19.95
C ASP A 338 5.54 -5.35 -20.99
N ALA A 339 5.49 -6.64 -21.34
CA ALA A 339 4.44 -7.21 -22.19
C ALA A 339 3.05 -7.10 -21.53
N LEU A 340 2.95 -7.39 -20.23
CA LEU A 340 1.72 -7.27 -19.46
C LEU A 340 1.24 -5.81 -19.36
N VAL A 341 2.14 -4.85 -19.15
CA VAL A 341 1.83 -3.41 -19.16
C VAL A 341 1.29 -2.99 -20.53
N THR A 342 1.94 -3.45 -21.60
CA THR A 342 1.52 -3.15 -22.98
C THR A 342 0.13 -3.72 -23.27
N SER A 343 -0.12 -4.98 -22.92
CA SER A 343 -1.41 -5.64 -23.18
C SER A 343 -2.53 -5.03 -22.34
N LEU A 344 -2.32 -4.85 -21.03
CA LEU A 344 -3.31 -4.25 -20.14
C LEU A 344 -3.64 -2.81 -20.55
N SER A 345 -2.63 -1.98 -20.87
CA SER A 345 -2.86 -0.60 -21.33
C SER A 345 -3.72 -0.57 -22.58
N ARG A 346 -3.43 -1.44 -23.56
CA ARG A 346 -4.19 -1.53 -24.81
C ARG A 346 -5.62 -1.97 -24.57
N ASP A 347 -5.79 -3.05 -23.80
CA ASP A 347 -7.08 -3.70 -23.63
C ASP A 347 -8.02 -2.85 -22.78
N VAL A 348 -7.56 -2.17 -21.72
CA VAL A 348 -8.39 -1.21 -20.99
C VAL A 348 -8.61 0.09 -21.75
N GLY A 349 -7.59 0.60 -22.44
CA GLY A 349 -7.63 1.91 -23.08
C GLY A 349 -8.70 2.05 -24.15
N VAL A 350 -9.03 0.95 -24.86
CA VAL A 350 -10.10 0.91 -25.88
C VAL A 350 -11.51 0.81 -25.29
N LEU A 351 -11.65 0.61 -23.98
CA LEU A 351 -12.94 0.52 -23.28
C LEU A 351 -13.34 1.85 -22.63
N LEU A 352 -12.36 2.69 -22.29
CA LEU A 352 -12.57 3.88 -21.45
C LEU A 352 -13.49 4.93 -22.10
N ASP A 353 -13.51 5.06 -23.43
CA ASP A 353 -14.44 5.95 -24.12
C ASP A 353 -15.90 5.51 -23.90
N GLY A 354 -16.18 4.21 -24.10
CA GLY A 354 -17.49 3.62 -23.83
C GLY A 354 -17.95 3.78 -22.38
N VAL A 355 -17.03 3.58 -21.41
CA VAL A 355 -17.32 3.77 -19.98
C VAL A 355 -17.73 5.21 -19.67
N LEU A 356 -16.97 6.20 -20.17
CA LEU A 356 -17.32 7.61 -20.00
C LEU A 356 -18.63 7.99 -20.68
N GLU A 357 -18.98 7.36 -21.80
CA GLU A 357 -20.26 7.61 -22.47
C GLU A 357 -21.46 7.03 -21.74
N LYS A 358 -21.30 5.82 -21.19
CA LYS A 358 -22.33 5.12 -20.42
C LYS A 358 -22.66 5.83 -19.12
N HIS A 359 -21.63 6.33 -18.42
CA HIS A 359 -21.77 6.95 -17.10
C HIS A 359 -21.51 8.47 -17.11
N ARG A 360 -22.02 9.18 -18.13
CA ARG A 360 -21.80 10.63 -18.28
C ARG A 360 -22.28 11.40 -17.06
N GLY A 361 -21.37 12.21 -16.50
CA GLY A 361 -21.65 13.12 -15.39
C GLY A 361 -21.27 12.57 -14.01
N ASP A 362 -20.93 11.29 -13.90
CA ASP A 362 -20.42 10.70 -12.67
C ASP A 362 -18.95 11.10 -12.45
N VAL A 363 -18.70 11.83 -11.36
CA VAL A 363 -17.36 12.35 -11.02
C VAL A 363 -16.44 11.24 -10.51
N ALA A 364 -16.97 10.22 -9.82
CA ALA A 364 -16.17 9.11 -9.31
C ALA A 364 -15.67 8.25 -10.46
N ILE A 365 -16.53 7.97 -11.45
CA ILE A 365 -16.12 7.24 -12.66
C ILE A 365 -15.15 8.07 -13.49
N LEU A 366 -15.38 9.37 -13.68
CA LEU A 366 -14.42 10.25 -14.34
C LEU A 366 -13.05 10.22 -13.64
N SER A 367 -13.04 10.21 -12.31
CA SER A 367 -11.81 10.09 -11.52
C SER A 367 -11.13 8.72 -11.70
N GLY A 368 -11.89 7.62 -11.68
CA GLY A 368 -11.37 6.27 -11.94
C GLY A 368 -10.76 6.15 -13.34
N VAL A 369 -11.45 6.64 -14.37
CA VAL A 369 -10.94 6.68 -15.76
C VAL A 369 -9.67 7.53 -15.82
N SER A 370 -9.66 8.66 -15.10
CA SER A 370 -8.49 9.54 -15.00
C SER A 370 -7.28 8.85 -14.35
N ALA A 371 -7.50 7.98 -13.36
CA ALA A 371 -6.46 7.16 -12.75
C ALA A 371 -5.85 6.15 -13.72
N VAL A 372 -6.69 5.45 -14.49
CA VAL A 372 -6.21 4.54 -15.53
C VAL A 372 -5.40 5.29 -16.59
N ILE A 373 -5.91 6.44 -17.08
CA ILE A 373 -5.20 7.28 -18.07
C ILE A 373 -3.81 7.69 -17.58
N ALA A 374 -3.67 8.10 -16.33
CA ALA A 374 -2.39 8.50 -15.77
C ALA A 374 -1.40 7.32 -15.66
N ALA A 375 -1.91 6.09 -15.51
CA ALA A 375 -1.10 4.88 -15.33
C ALA A 375 -0.71 4.17 -16.65
N MET A 376 -1.51 4.29 -17.70
CA MET A 376 -1.31 3.61 -18.99
C MET A 376 0.00 3.96 -19.71
N GLU A 377 0.49 3.05 -20.54
CA GLU A 377 1.56 3.30 -21.50
C GLU A 377 1.00 3.68 -22.89
N PHE A 378 1.13 4.95 -23.27
CA PHE A 378 0.58 5.43 -24.55
C PHE A 378 1.33 4.93 -25.79
N LYS A 379 2.56 4.41 -25.64
CA LYS A 379 3.31 3.78 -26.74
C LYS A 379 2.70 2.44 -27.18
N ALA A 380 1.86 1.82 -26.34
CA ALA A 380 1.21 0.56 -26.65
C ALA A 380 0.18 0.67 -27.80
N PHE A 381 -0.36 1.86 -28.06
CA PHE A 381 -1.41 2.08 -29.06
C PHE A 381 -0.80 2.37 -30.44
N THR A 382 -0.77 1.35 -31.31
CA THR A 382 -0.11 1.43 -32.62
C THR A 382 -1.07 1.29 -33.80
N SER A 383 -2.18 0.56 -33.64
CA SER A 383 -3.15 0.38 -34.72
C SER A 383 -4.03 1.62 -34.93
N LEU A 384 -4.52 1.80 -36.16
CA LEU A 384 -5.36 2.94 -36.51
C LEU A 384 -6.69 2.97 -35.72
N GLU A 385 -7.27 1.79 -35.45
CA GLU A 385 -8.48 1.67 -34.64
C GLU A 385 -8.25 2.08 -33.18
N GLN A 386 -7.17 1.59 -32.56
CA GLN A 386 -6.79 1.97 -31.19
C GLN A 386 -6.53 3.48 -31.08
N VAL A 387 -5.82 4.04 -32.04
CA VAL A 387 -5.57 5.49 -32.10
C VAL A 387 -6.87 6.28 -32.22
N ALA A 388 -7.83 5.81 -33.03
CA ALA A 388 -9.15 6.43 -33.13
C ALA A 388 -9.91 6.40 -31.78
N ARG A 389 -9.87 5.27 -31.06
CA ARG A 389 -10.45 5.13 -29.72
C ARG A 389 -9.83 6.08 -28.70
N ILE A 390 -8.51 6.18 -28.65
CA ILE A 390 -7.84 7.12 -27.72
C ILE A 390 -8.15 8.59 -28.08
N ASN A 391 -8.28 8.92 -29.37
CA ASN A 391 -8.74 10.26 -29.79
C ASN A 391 -10.19 10.55 -29.33
N ALA A 392 -11.08 9.55 -29.40
CA ALA A 392 -12.44 9.66 -28.88
C ALA A 392 -12.43 9.85 -27.35
N LEU A 393 -11.62 9.06 -26.63
CA LEU A 393 -11.40 9.19 -25.19
C LEU A 393 -10.93 10.59 -24.80
N MET A 394 -9.91 11.15 -25.47
CA MET A 394 -9.44 12.52 -25.21
C MET A 394 -10.54 13.56 -25.45
N THR A 395 -11.38 13.37 -26.47
CA THR A 395 -12.50 14.26 -26.77
C THR A 395 -13.58 14.19 -25.68
N LEU A 396 -13.88 13.00 -25.15
CA LEU A 396 -14.82 12.81 -24.04
C LEU A 396 -14.27 13.36 -22.74
N MET A 397 -13.00 13.10 -22.42
CA MET A 397 -12.29 13.69 -21.29
C MET A 397 -12.35 15.21 -21.33
N ARG A 398 -12.13 15.83 -22.50
CA ARG A 398 -12.29 17.28 -22.68
C ARG A 398 -13.71 17.75 -22.34
N LYS A 399 -14.74 17.08 -22.90
CA LYS A 399 -16.15 17.44 -22.65
C LYS A 399 -16.53 17.27 -21.17
N ALA A 400 -16.10 16.17 -20.54
CA ALA A 400 -16.34 15.90 -19.13
C ALA A 400 -15.65 16.96 -18.24
N THR A 401 -14.39 17.29 -18.52
CA THR A 401 -13.66 18.35 -17.80
C THR A 401 -14.33 19.72 -17.99
N ALA A 402 -14.78 20.04 -19.21
CA ALA A 402 -15.47 21.30 -19.51
C ALA A 402 -16.84 21.44 -18.82
N ALA A 403 -17.47 20.33 -18.43
CA ALA A 403 -18.74 20.27 -17.72
C ALA A 403 -18.60 19.94 -16.23
N LEU A 404 -17.37 19.77 -15.73
CA LEU A 404 -17.09 19.29 -14.36
C LEU A 404 -17.75 20.20 -13.30
N PRO A 405 -18.63 19.69 -12.43
CA PRO A 405 -19.18 20.45 -11.32
C PRO A 405 -18.14 20.67 -10.22
N ARG A 406 -18.53 21.33 -9.13
CA ARG A 406 -17.67 21.49 -7.95
C ARG A 406 -17.47 20.09 -7.36
N CYS A 407 -16.22 19.68 -7.22
CA CYS A 407 -15.83 18.42 -6.62
C CYS A 407 -14.68 18.61 -5.64
N GLU A 408 -14.34 17.54 -4.93
CA GLU A 408 -13.20 17.49 -4.02
C GLU A 408 -11.87 17.66 -4.75
N GLU A 409 -10.85 18.11 -4.03
CA GLU A 409 -9.50 18.32 -4.57
C GLU A 409 -8.85 17.04 -5.06
N ALA A 410 -9.14 15.89 -4.43
CA ALA A 410 -8.67 14.58 -4.89
C ALA A 410 -9.10 14.29 -6.35
N HIS A 411 -10.38 14.54 -6.68
CA HIS A 411 -10.89 14.36 -8.04
C HIS A 411 -10.24 15.35 -9.03
N LEU A 412 -10.03 16.62 -8.63
CA LEU A 412 -9.35 17.61 -9.47
C LEU A 412 -7.90 17.18 -9.78
N ASN A 413 -7.19 16.68 -8.76
CA ASN A 413 -5.82 16.21 -8.90
C ASN A 413 -5.76 14.97 -9.81
N GLN A 414 -6.70 14.04 -9.68
CA GLN A 414 -6.74 12.84 -10.51
C GLN A 414 -6.99 13.18 -11.99
N ILE A 415 -7.94 14.07 -12.27
CA ILE A 415 -8.21 14.57 -13.64
C ILE A 415 -6.98 15.32 -14.19
N THR A 416 -6.28 16.08 -13.35
CA THR A 416 -5.02 16.74 -13.73
C THR A 416 -3.95 15.72 -14.12
N CYS A 417 -3.79 14.64 -13.34
CA CYS A 417 -2.85 13.56 -13.63
C CYS A 417 -3.17 12.86 -14.96
N ALA A 418 -4.44 12.69 -15.29
CA ALA A 418 -4.86 12.13 -16.59
C ALA A 418 -4.41 13.02 -17.76
N TRP A 419 -4.63 14.33 -17.66
CA TRP A 419 -4.16 15.28 -18.68
C TRP A 419 -2.63 15.31 -18.80
N LEU A 420 -1.91 15.21 -17.68
CA LEU A 420 -0.46 15.05 -17.68
C LEU A 420 -0.04 13.73 -18.34
N GLY A 421 -0.74 12.62 -18.08
CA GLY A 421 -0.50 11.33 -18.73
C GLY A 421 -0.50 11.42 -20.26
N PHE A 422 -1.41 12.20 -20.84
CA PHE A 422 -1.49 12.41 -22.29
C PHE A 422 -0.38 13.29 -22.89
N VAL A 423 0.39 14.04 -22.08
CA VAL A 423 1.33 15.06 -22.60
C VAL A 423 2.75 14.97 -22.07
N VAL A 424 2.97 14.29 -20.94
CA VAL A 424 4.30 14.19 -20.32
C VAL A 424 5.17 13.23 -21.12
N GLU A 425 4.75 11.99 -21.27
CA GLU A 425 5.50 10.97 -22.00
C GLU A 425 5.55 11.28 -23.50
N ASP A 426 6.63 10.88 -24.17
CA ASP A 426 6.76 11.07 -25.62
C ASP A 426 6.06 9.92 -26.37
N HIS A 427 4.99 10.26 -27.10
CA HIS A 427 4.18 9.32 -27.89
C HIS A 427 3.46 10.05 -29.03
N PRO A 428 3.04 9.33 -30.10
CA PRO A 428 2.47 9.96 -31.31
C PRO A 428 1.21 10.82 -31.08
N LEU A 429 0.44 10.50 -30.03
CA LEU A 429 -0.83 11.16 -29.71
C LEU A 429 -0.67 12.48 -28.92
N LYS A 430 0.55 12.82 -28.50
CA LYS A 430 0.83 14.00 -27.66
C LYS A 430 0.39 15.33 -28.29
N SER A 431 0.54 15.47 -29.61
CA SER A 431 0.12 16.68 -30.34
C SER A 431 -1.40 16.84 -30.35
N ALA A 432 -2.14 15.75 -30.57
CA ALA A 432 -3.59 15.72 -30.51
C ALA A 432 -4.10 16.08 -29.11
N ALA A 433 -3.47 15.52 -28.06
CA ALA A 433 -3.78 15.84 -26.66
C ALA A 433 -3.61 17.34 -26.35
N LYS A 434 -2.48 17.94 -26.77
CA LYS A 434 -2.24 19.38 -26.64
C LYS A 434 -3.34 20.20 -27.32
N GLY A 435 -3.79 19.78 -28.51
CA GLY A 435 -4.92 20.41 -29.20
C GLY A 435 -6.22 20.38 -28.39
N GLN A 436 -6.52 19.25 -27.73
CA GLN A 436 -7.71 19.12 -26.86
C GLN A 436 -7.63 20.03 -25.63
N ILE A 437 -6.45 20.14 -25.01
CA ILE A 437 -6.20 21.03 -23.86
C ILE A 437 -6.38 22.50 -24.25
N GLN A 438 -5.88 22.91 -25.42
CA GLN A 438 -6.06 24.28 -25.92
C GLN A 438 -7.53 24.62 -26.17
N GLU A 439 -8.30 23.65 -26.70
CA GLU A 439 -9.74 23.83 -26.88
C GLU A 439 -10.49 23.89 -25.54
N LEU A 440 -10.11 23.07 -24.56
CA LEU A 440 -10.64 23.16 -23.19
C LEU A 440 -10.36 24.54 -22.57
N LEU A 441 -9.13 25.03 -22.71
CA LEU A 441 -8.73 26.34 -22.21
C LEU A 441 -9.61 27.45 -22.79
N LYS A 442 -9.81 27.47 -24.12
CA LYS A 442 -10.70 28.43 -24.78
C LYS A 442 -12.12 28.39 -24.22
N GLN A 443 -12.67 27.19 -23.99
CA GLN A 443 -14.02 27.01 -23.43
C GLN A 443 -14.13 27.56 -22.00
N VAL A 444 -13.16 27.23 -21.13
CA VAL A 444 -13.16 27.69 -19.73
C VAL A 444 -12.92 29.19 -19.63
N LEU A 445 -12.01 29.77 -20.44
CA LEU A 445 -11.79 31.21 -20.51
C LEU A 445 -13.06 31.95 -20.98
N LYS A 446 -13.77 31.40 -21.96
CA LYS A 446 -15.05 31.96 -22.42
C LYS A 446 -16.08 31.97 -21.29
N GLN A 447 -16.20 30.88 -20.53
CA GLN A 447 -17.08 30.79 -19.35
C GLN A 447 -16.70 31.83 -18.29
N LEU A 448 -15.40 31.95 -17.94
CA LEU A 448 -14.91 32.93 -16.98
C LEU A 448 -15.22 34.37 -17.42
N SER A 449 -14.95 34.70 -18.69
CA SER A 449 -15.21 36.04 -19.24
C SER A 449 -16.70 36.39 -19.23
N ALA A 450 -17.59 35.42 -19.45
CA ALA A 450 -19.03 35.62 -19.39
C ALA A 450 -19.50 35.93 -17.96
N LEU A 451 -18.98 35.21 -16.96
CA LEU A 451 -19.25 35.47 -15.54
C LEU A 451 -18.73 36.83 -15.09
N GLN A 452 -17.58 37.28 -15.63
CA GLN A 452 -17.06 38.62 -15.36
C GLN A 452 -17.86 39.72 -16.07
N LYS A 453 -18.52 39.47 -17.20
CA LYS A 453 -19.35 40.48 -17.88
C LYS A 453 -20.75 40.62 -17.27
N GLY A 454 -21.21 39.63 -16.50
CA GLY A 454 -22.50 39.69 -15.80
C GLY A 454 -22.58 40.83 -14.77
N LYS A 455 -23.70 41.59 -14.78
CA LYS A 455 -24.06 42.53 -13.71
C LYS A 455 -24.31 41.73 -12.43
N LYS A 456 -23.80 42.20 -11.26
CA LYS A 456 -24.11 41.66 -9.93
C LYS A 456 -25.63 41.47 -9.80
N ARG A 457 -26.14 40.25 -9.98
CA ARG A 457 -27.55 39.94 -9.67
C ARG A 457 -27.65 39.61 -8.19
N SER A 458 -28.82 39.85 -7.59
CA SER A 458 -29.07 39.66 -6.15
C SER A 458 -29.12 38.19 -5.70
N GLU A 459 -28.71 37.23 -6.52
CA GLU A 459 -28.63 35.80 -6.21
C GLU A 459 -27.17 35.40 -5.97
N SER A 460 -26.59 35.83 -4.85
CA SER A 460 -25.17 35.66 -4.53
C SER A 460 -24.69 34.20 -4.49
N GLN A 461 -25.59 33.26 -4.17
CA GLN A 461 -25.24 31.83 -4.04
C GLN A 461 -25.12 31.10 -5.39
N LEU A 462 -25.93 31.48 -6.38
CA LEU A 462 -25.89 30.84 -7.70
C LEU A 462 -24.64 31.27 -8.48
N GLU A 463 -24.27 32.56 -8.38
CA GLU A 463 -23.02 33.07 -8.95
C GLU A 463 -21.77 32.43 -8.31
N GLU A 464 -21.78 32.19 -6.99
CA GLU A 464 -20.65 31.55 -6.30
C GLU A 464 -20.46 30.08 -6.71
N LYS A 465 -21.55 29.34 -6.89
CA LYS A 465 -21.50 27.93 -7.36
C LYS A 465 -20.89 27.81 -8.76
N GLU A 466 -21.28 28.68 -9.69
CA GLU A 466 -20.72 28.73 -11.04
C GLU A 466 -19.23 29.12 -11.04
N LEU A 467 -18.82 30.01 -10.13
CA LEU A 467 -17.41 30.34 -9.95
C LEU A 467 -16.60 29.14 -9.48
N PHE A 468 -17.10 28.34 -8.52
CA PHE A 468 -16.43 27.10 -8.11
C PHE A 468 -16.22 26.13 -9.27
N HIS A 469 -17.20 25.99 -10.16
CA HIS A 469 -17.09 25.14 -11.35
C HIS A 469 -15.96 25.61 -12.26
N VAL A 470 -15.97 26.89 -12.64
CA VAL A 470 -14.98 27.46 -13.57
C VAL A 470 -13.58 27.47 -12.95
N TRP A 471 -13.43 27.82 -11.68
CA TRP A 471 -12.13 27.87 -11.01
C TRP A 471 -11.56 26.48 -10.68
N GLY A 472 -12.39 25.47 -10.45
CA GLY A 472 -11.94 24.08 -10.39
C GLY A 472 -11.32 23.63 -11.73
N ARG A 473 -11.99 23.93 -12.84
CA ARG A 473 -11.48 23.64 -14.20
C ARG A 473 -10.23 24.45 -14.53
N MET A 474 -10.18 25.71 -14.10
CA MET A 474 -9.01 26.56 -14.28
C MET A 474 -7.81 26.07 -13.46
N SER A 475 -8.04 25.55 -12.26
CA SER A 475 -7.01 24.91 -11.45
C SER A 475 -6.36 23.74 -12.22
N ILE A 476 -7.16 22.86 -12.82
CA ILE A 476 -6.66 21.76 -13.69
C ILE A 476 -5.81 22.33 -14.83
N LEU A 477 -6.36 23.30 -15.60
CA LEU A 477 -5.68 23.89 -16.75
C LEU A 477 -4.36 24.56 -16.38
N SER A 478 -4.33 25.32 -15.28
CA SER A 478 -3.12 26.04 -14.83
C SER A 478 -1.95 25.12 -14.49
N SER A 479 -2.21 23.83 -14.20
CA SER A 479 -1.17 22.83 -13.98
C SER A 479 -0.55 22.29 -15.28
N ILE A 480 -1.26 22.38 -16.41
CA ILE A 480 -0.91 21.67 -17.65
C ILE A 480 -0.63 22.58 -18.84
N VAL A 481 -1.08 23.84 -18.80
CA VAL A 481 -0.87 24.82 -19.86
C VAL A 481 -0.52 26.18 -19.28
N SER A 482 0.38 26.90 -19.95
CA SER A 482 0.72 28.27 -19.59
C SER A 482 -0.49 29.19 -19.72
N LEU A 483 -0.70 30.03 -18.70
CA LEU A 483 -1.76 31.04 -18.66
C LEU A 483 -1.20 32.48 -18.67
N VAL A 484 0.08 32.66 -19.00
CA VAL A 484 0.78 33.95 -18.95
C VAL A 484 0.06 35.01 -19.79
N ASP A 485 -0.35 34.65 -21.01
CA ASP A 485 -1.08 35.56 -21.92
C ASP A 485 -2.46 35.99 -21.37
N GLN A 486 -2.95 35.34 -20.31
CA GLN A 486 -4.23 35.62 -19.67
C GLN A 486 -4.05 36.33 -18.32
N TRP A 487 -2.86 36.86 -18.02
CA TRP A 487 -2.54 37.49 -16.74
C TRP A 487 -3.54 38.60 -16.36
N ASP A 488 -3.87 39.49 -17.30
CA ASP A 488 -4.80 40.60 -17.03
C ASP A 488 -6.20 40.11 -16.60
N LEU A 489 -6.67 39.02 -17.21
CA LEU A 489 -7.95 38.38 -16.86
C LEU A 489 -7.91 37.79 -15.44
N LEU A 490 -6.80 37.14 -15.09
CA LEU A 490 -6.57 36.57 -13.76
C LEU A 490 -6.46 37.67 -12.70
N LYS A 491 -5.68 38.72 -12.97
CA LYS A 491 -5.52 39.90 -12.11
C LYS A 491 -6.86 40.59 -11.85
N ALA A 492 -7.66 40.82 -12.88
CA ALA A 492 -9.01 41.36 -12.74
C ALA A 492 -9.91 40.48 -11.85
N SER A 493 -9.74 39.15 -11.92
CA SER A 493 -10.47 38.20 -11.06
C SER A 493 -10.10 38.35 -9.59
N ILE A 494 -8.81 38.45 -9.27
CA ILE A 494 -8.35 38.67 -7.88
C ILE A 494 -8.96 39.97 -7.33
N LEU A 495 -8.92 41.06 -8.12
CA LEU A 495 -9.50 42.34 -7.72
C LEU A 495 -11.01 42.24 -7.46
N ARG A 496 -11.74 41.45 -8.26
CA ARG A 496 -13.21 41.33 -8.16
C ARG A 496 -13.69 40.39 -7.06
N TYR A 497 -13.00 39.27 -6.84
CA TYR A 497 -13.51 38.17 -6.02
C TYR A 497 -12.81 38.01 -4.66
N THR A 498 -11.73 38.72 -4.40
CA THR A 498 -11.07 38.67 -3.08
C THR A 498 -11.85 39.52 -2.06
N ASN A 499 -13.04 39.10 -1.63
CA ASN A 499 -13.97 39.91 -0.82
C ASN A 499 -14.17 39.23 0.53
N SER A 500 -14.61 39.95 1.57
CA SER A 500 -15.01 39.31 2.84
C SER A 500 -16.20 38.36 2.69
N SER A 501 -16.95 38.47 1.59
CA SER A 501 -18.11 37.62 1.27
C SER A 501 -17.76 36.36 0.48
N THR A 502 -16.51 36.17 0.06
CA THR A 502 -16.12 35.05 -0.81
C THR A 502 -15.63 33.89 0.05
N SER A 503 -16.05 32.67 -0.27
CA SER A 503 -15.58 31.48 0.43
C SER A 503 -14.05 31.32 0.37
N PRO A 504 -13.39 30.90 1.47
CA PRO A 504 -11.94 30.71 1.51
C PRO A 504 -11.42 29.71 0.48
N GLU A 505 -12.20 28.66 0.20
CA GLU A 505 -11.88 27.61 -0.76
C GLU A 505 -11.81 28.15 -2.20
N LEU A 506 -12.75 29.02 -2.58
CA LEU A 506 -12.75 29.67 -3.90
C LEU A 506 -11.56 30.62 -4.04
N LEU A 507 -11.24 31.36 -2.98
CA LEU A 507 -10.05 32.21 -2.95
C LEU A 507 -8.77 31.38 -3.15
N ARG A 508 -8.66 30.24 -2.47
CA ARG A 508 -7.52 29.33 -2.64
C ARG A 508 -7.36 28.87 -4.09
N LEU A 509 -8.45 28.47 -4.76
CA LEU A 509 -8.41 28.06 -6.18
C LEU A 509 -7.94 29.20 -7.10
N ILE A 510 -8.47 30.41 -6.90
CA ILE A 510 -8.08 31.60 -7.68
C ILE A 510 -6.59 31.88 -7.51
N LEU A 511 -6.13 31.92 -6.26
CA LEU A 511 -4.76 32.29 -5.95
C LEU A 511 -3.76 31.22 -6.38
N SER A 512 -4.08 29.94 -6.16
CA SER A 512 -3.26 28.83 -6.65
C SER A 512 -3.10 28.88 -8.17
N THR A 513 -4.19 29.17 -8.90
CA THR A 513 -4.14 29.36 -10.36
C THR A 513 -3.23 30.52 -10.76
N CYS A 514 -3.35 31.67 -10.09
CA CYS A 514 -2.51 32.84 -10.36
C CYS A 514 -1.03 32.58 -10.05
N MET A 515 -0.75 31.88 -8.95
CA MET A 515 0.62 31.50 -8.59
C MET A 515 1.21 30.51 -9.59
N ARG A 516 0.44 29.51 -10.07
CA ARG A 516 0.89 28.62 -11.14
C ARG A 516 1.19 29.39 -12.44
N CYS A 517 0.41 30.42 -12.76
CA CYS A 517 0.70 31.32 -13.88
C CYS A 517 2.04 32.05 -13.72
N VAL A 518 2.35 32.55 -12.51
CA VAL A 518 3.67 33.14 -12.19
C VAL A 518 4.78 32.10 -12.35
N LEU A 519 4.57 30.86 -11.90
CA LEU A 519 5.55 29.79 -12.06
C LEU A 519 5.82 29.46 -13.54
N TRP A 520 4.79 29.49 -14.40
CA TRP A 520 4.96 29.38 -15.84
C TRP A 520 5.79 30.52 -16.42
N GLN A 521 5.55 31.76 -15.98
CA GLN A 521 6.36 32.91 -16.40
C GLN A 521 7.82 32.76 -15.94
N LEU A 522 8.04 32.29 -14.71
CA LEU A 522 9.37 32.04 -14.18
C LEU A 522 10.11 30.95 -14.99
N LYS A 523 9.41 29.88 -15.38
CA LYS A 523 9.96 28.83 -16.24
C LYS A 523 10.39 29.39 -17.60
N VAL A 524 9.56 30.23 -18.24
CA VAL A 524 9.90 30.89 -19.51
C VAL A 524 11.14 31.79 -19.35
N GLU A 525 11.20 32.56 -18.27
CA GLU A 525 12.36 33.42 -17.97
C GLU A 525 13.63 32.60 -17.70
N GLN A 526 13.53 31.46 -17.01
CA GLN A 526 14.66 30.54 -16.77
C GLN A 526 15.15 29.88 -18.06
N GLU A 527 14.25 29.40 -18.91
CA GLU A 527 14.60 28.80 -20.21
C GLU A 527 15.20 29.82 -21.19
N ALA A 528 14.85 31.10 -21.06
CA ALA A 528 15.45 32.19 -21.82
C ALA A 528 16.78 32.69 -21.24
N ALA A 529 17.06 32.43 -19.96
CA ALA A 529 18.18 32.98 -19.19
C ALA A 529 19.35 32.00 -18.98
N ASP A 530 19.93 31.50 -20.08
CA ASP A 530 21.33 31.02 -20.08
C ASP A 530 22.33 32.18 -19.76
N SER A 531 21.84 33.40 -19.57
CA SER A 531 22.60 34.55 -19.07
C SER A 531 21.87 35.22 -17.90
N LEU A 532 22.61 35.42 -16.81
CA LEU A 532 22.24 35.90 -15.48
C LEU A 532 21.67 37.33 -15.45
N GLU A 533 20.49 37.57 -16.03
CA GLU A 533 19.75 38.84 -15.86
C GLU A 533 18.33 38.62 -15.32
N ALA A 534 17.87 39.63 -14.57
CA ALA A 534 16.82 39.54 -13.58
C ALA A 534 15.44 39.14 -14.13
N ALA A 535 14.81 38.17 -13.46
CA ALA A 535 13.39 37.83 -13.58
C ALA A 535 12.51 39.05 -13.22
N THR A 536 12.31 39.98 -14.16
CA THR A 536 11.62 41.25 -13.92
C THR A 536 10.10 41.10 -14.01
N THR A 537 9.59 40.33 -14.97
CA THR A 537 8.13 40.18 -15.20
C THR A 537 7.49 39.29 -14.15
N ALA A 538 8.07 38.13 -13.83
CA ALA A 538 7.60 37.29 -12.73
C ALA A 538 7.59 38.07 -11.39
N SER A 539 8.64 38.86 -11.12
CA SER A 539 8.72 39.69 -9.91
C SER A 539 7.64 40.78 -9.87
N GLN A 540 7.31 41.39 -11.01
CA GLN A 540 6.20 42.33 -11.12
C GLN A 540 4.86 41.64 -10.83
N MET A 541 4.60 40.48 -11.44
CA MET A 541 3.37 39.71 -11.18
C MET A 541 3.22 39.35 -9.70
N ILE A 542 4.30 38.92 -9.04
CA ILE A 542 4.31 38.64 -7.58
C ILE A 542 3.97 39.90 -6.79
N GLY A 543 4.58 41.04 -7.13
CA GLY A 543 4.29 42.33 -6.49
C GLY A 543 2.82 42.74 -6.64
N GLU A 544 2.24 42.50 -7.81
CA GLU A 544 0.82 42.76 -8.07
C GLU A 544 -0.11 41.87 -7.24
N ILE A 545 0.16 40.57 -7.14
CA ILE A 545 -0.60 39.66 -6.25
C ILE A 545 -0.49 40.12 -4.80
N GLY A 546 0.74 40.39 -4.34
CA GLY A 546 1.04 40.79 -2.97
C GLY A 546 0.33 42.08 -2.56
N ASN A 547 0.32 43.09 -3.44
CA ASN A 547 -0.38 44.35 -3.21
C ASN A 547 -1.89 44.15 -3.07
N VAL A 548 -2.50 43.32 -3.92
CA VAL A 548 -3.94 43.03 -3.84
C VAL A 548 -4.27 42.24 -2.56
N HIS A 549 -3.40 41.33 -2.15
CA HIS A 549 -3.53 40.60 -0.89
C HIS A 549 -3.46 41.51 0.34
N LEU A 550 -2.43 42.34 0.44
CA LEU A 550 -2.23 43.24 1.58
C LEU A 550 -3.36 44.27 1.70
N GLN A 551 -3.78 44.87 0.59
CA GLN A 551 -4.85 45.87 0.56
C GLN A 551 -6.19 45.30 1.07
N LYS A 552 -6.43 44.00 0.90
CA LYS A 552 -7.69 43.35 1.28
C LYS A 552 -7.62 42.62 2.62
N TYR A 553 -6.47 42.06 2.99
CA TYR A 553 -6.20 41.57 4.35
C TYR A 553 -6.37 42.69 5.38
N GLY A 554 -5.99 43.93 5.04
CA GLY A 554 -6.25 45.11 5.86
C GLY A 554 -7.74 45.38 6.15
N LYS A 555 -8.64 44.94 5.27
CA LYS A 555 -10.11 45.15 5.37
C LYS A 555 -10.87 44.01 6.06
N TRP A 556 -10.21 42.91 6.41
CA TRP A 556 -10.83 41.76 7.08
C TRP A 556 -11.01 42.00 8.57
N THR A 557 -12.12 41.51 9.15
CA THR A 557 -12.36 41.60 10.59
C THR A 557 -11.42 40.65 11.35
N ARG A 558 -11.24 40.86 12.67
CA ARG A 558 -10.40 39.98 13.51
C ARG A 558 -10.87 38.51 13.49
N ARG A 559 -12.17 38.27 13.30
CA ARG A 559 -12.78 36.93 13.20
C ARG A 559 -12.50 36.28 11.85
N ASP A 560 -12.54 37.04 10.76
CA ASP A 560 -12.17 36.58 9.40
C ASP A 560 -10.68 36.27 9.32
N LYS A 561 -9.85 37.12 9.95
CA LYS A 561 -8.41 36.91 10.05
C LYS A 561 -8.09 35.62 10.79
N LEU A 562 -8.78 35.30 11.89
CA LEU A 562 -8.55 34.04 12.62
C LEU A 562 -9.02 32.79 11.84
N LYS A 563 -10.17 32.87 11.14
CA LYS A 563 -10.72 31.74 10.38
C LYS A 563 -9.93 31.43 9.11
N ASN A 564 -9.34 32.44 8.48
CA ASN A 564 -8.66 32.33 7.19
C ASN A 564 -7.12 32.43 7.32
N PHE A 565 -6.58 32.51 8.54
CA PHE A 565 -5.14 32.71 8.80
C PHE A 565 -4.27 31.54 8.33
N THR A 566 -4.78 30.32 8.37
CA THR A 566 -4.07 29.11 7.97
C THR A 566 -4.20 28.80 6.47
N LEU A 567 -5.19 29.41 5.78
CA LEU A 567 -5.62 29.02 4.42
C LEU A 567 -5.11 29.92 3.29
N LEU A 568 -4.61 31.14 3.57
CA LEU A 568 -4.16 32.09 2.55
C LEU A 568 -2.70 32.55 2.69
N PRO A 569 -2.21 32.90 3.89
CA PRO A 569 -0.83 33.37 4.07
C PRO A 569 0.18 32.22 4.03
N VAL A 570 -0.11 31.06 4.62
CA VAL A 570 0.90 29.98 4.74
C VAL A 570 1.18 29.35 3.39
N ASP A 571 0.18 28.95 2.61
CA ASP A 571 0.42 28.42 1.25
C ASP A 571 1.03 29.49 0.34
N GLY A 572 0.51 30.73 0.36
CA GLY A 572 1.04 31.83 -0.43
C GLY A 572 2.48 32.24 -0.06
N MET A 573 2.85 32.20 1.23
CA MET A 573 4.20 32.50 1.72
C MET A 573 5.14 31.32 1.56
N VAL A 574 4.67 30.07 1.67
CA VAL A 574 5.46 28.86 1.36
C VAL A 574 5.79 28.86 -0.14
N PHE A 575 4.85 29.20 -1.03
CA PHE A 575 5.15 29.35 -2.45
C PHE A 575 6.03 30.56 -2.78
N SER A 576 5.90 31.68 -2.04
CA SER A 576 6.80 32.84 -2.19
C SER A 576 8.21 32.55 -1.66
N ALA A 577 8.34 31.76 -0.59
CA ALA A 577 9.62 31.26 -0.07
C ALA A 577 10.25 30.22 -1.02
N ILE A 578 9.44 29.34 -1.63
CA ILE A 578 9.85 28.46 -2.73
C ILE A 578 10.28 29.29 -3.94
N SER A 579 9.65 30.43 -4.24
CA SER A 579 10.02 31.34 -5.34
C SER A 579 11.38 32.03 -5.12
N VAL A 580 11.74 32.30 -3.86
CA VAL A 580 13.08 32.78 -3.49
C VAL A 580 14.12 31.65 -3.55
N ALA A 581 13.74 30.42 -3.18
CA ALA A 581 14.59 29.23 -3.27
C ALA A 581 14.74 28.67 -4.71
N LEU A 582 13.78 28.92 -5.60
CA LEU A 582 13.72 28.50 -7.01
C LEU A 582 14.81 29.13 -7.89
N ARG A 583 15.48 30.19 -7.42
CA ARG A 583 16.72 30.69 -8.06
C ARG A 583 17.85 29.66 -8.04
N CYS A 584 17.74 28.59 -7.25
CA CYS A 584 18.79 27.59 -7.03
C CYS A 584 18.39 26.15 -7.43
N TYR A 585 17.17 25.91 -7.95
CA TYR A 585 16.69 24.56 -8.29
C TYR A 585 16.29 24.46 -9.76
N THR A 586 16.67 23.36 -10.41
CA THR A 586 16.22 23.04 -11.77
C THR A 586 14.80 22.48 -11.74
N MET A 587 13.93 22.90 -12.67
CA MET A 587 12.52 22.47 -12.78
C MET A 587 12.34 20.94 -12.82
N SER A 588 13.35 20.20 -13.28
CA SER A 588 13.37 18.72 -13.28
C SER A 588 13.26 18.09 -11.88
N GLN A 589 13.67 18.79 -10.83
CA GLN A 589 13.60 18.28 -9.44
C GLN A 589 12.26 18.61 -8.78
N MET A 590 11.61 19.71 -9.14
CA MET A 590 10.28 20.07 -8.60
C MET A 590 9.13 19.31 -9.25
N GLU A 591 9.24 18.98 -10.54
CA GLU A 591 8.24 18.13 -11.21
C GLU A 591 8.21 16.71 -10.63
N GLN A 592 9.34 16.23 -10.09
CA GLN A 592 9.40 14.96 -9.36
C GLN A 592 8.77 15.06 -7.96
N ASP A 593 8.98 16.14 -7.22
CA ASP A 593 8.52 16.22 -5.83
C ASP A 593 7.07 16.72 -5.65
N VAL A 594 6.59 17.62 -6.51
CA VAL A 594 5.27 18.26 -6.34
C VAL A 594 4.12 17.44 -6.93
N PHE A 595 4.37 16.67 -8.00
CA PHE A 595 3.32 15.88 -8.67
C PHE A 595 3.29 14.40 -8.28
N LEU A 596 4.33 13.87 -7.62
CA LEU A 596 4.35 12.49 -7.09
C LEU A 596 3.78 12.36 -5.66
N GLY A 597 3.14 13.39 -5.11
CA GLY A 597 2.54 13.30 -3.77
C GLY A 597 3.57 13.22 -2.63
N ASN A 598 4.75 13.79 -2.79
CA ASN A 598 5.71 13.97 -1.69
C ASN A 598 5.33 15.15 -0.78
N SER A 599 4.09 15.20 -0.27
CA SER A 599 3.67 16.18 0.73
C SER A 599 4.11 15.79 2.15
N VAL A 600 5.40 15.49 2.36
CA VAL A 600 5.97 15.26 3.71
C VAL A 600 7.35 15.92 3.91
N SER A 601 8.05 16.38 2.88
CA SER A 601 9.40 16.97 3.05
C SER A 601 9.45 18.46 3.38
N CYS A 602 8.33 19.21 3.34
CA CYS A 602 8.31 20.64 3.69
C CYS A 602 7.92 20.94 5.15
N GLN A 603 8.17 20.03 6.11
CA GLN A 603 8.05 20.31 7.56
C GLN A 603 9.39 20.50 8.29
N VAL A 604 10.50 20.57 7.55
CA VAL A 604 11.75 21.09 8.10
C VAL A 604 12.23 22.17 7.15
N PHE A 605 11.64 23.37 7.26
CA PHE A 605 12.30 24.68 7.24
C PHE A 605 11.27 25.78 7.45
#